data_AF-A0AAD8XFV6-F1
#
_entry.id   AF-A0AAD8XFV6-F1
#
_cell.length_a   1.000
_cell.length_b   1.000
_cell.length_c   1.000
_cell.angle_alpha   90.00
_cell.angle_beta   90.00
_cell.angle_gamma   90.00
#
_symmetry.space_group_name_H-M   'P 1'
#
loop_
_entity.id
_entity.type
_entity.pdbx_description
1 polymer ?
#
loop_
_entity_poly.entity_id
_entity_poly.type
_entity_poly.pdbx_seq_one_letter_code
_entity_poly.pdbx_strand_id
1 'polypeptide(L)'
;MAIPIAATAAATAATLDDKFQNLDDEVVYTRVKAEAANDKALNFVVEFNLNEAFIAFNLTSDDFAQLATRKRKEGMVRWINIWSPSMQKPAVERIGSQYGFSKRLLAIMTAPALSSIKQQVNAVPASLQGGDVEKGSLSDGPGLPPPGQTQAQVLEELQIYQLVKETVNYTSIDQGKNFLCIGANWLHTRPQSRVTEHSPSLLPPRHWSWLALSSDSVVVSFHETPSSEHSEDEEWSMAELANTRSNTTSVLCQLSKHGVEDFERRLLSLKPVRQAMPRSEVDSNTACEGSSNLFYYLFEDYSSALPVLRTSKQELGRLVRHENRVSTTLTCN
;
A
#
# COMPACT_ATOMS: atom_id res chain seq x y z
N MET A 1 53.99 31.53 -10.70
CA MET A 1 52.98 30.55 -11.12
C MET A 1 52.54 29.80 -9.89
N ALA A 2 51.33 30.05 -9.41
CA ALA A 2 50.70 29.30 -8.32
C ALA A 2 49.29 28.94 -8.78
N ILE A 3 49.01 27.65 -8.83
CA ILE A 3 47.72 27.07 -9.22
C ILE A 3 46.87 27.00 -7.94
N PRO A 4 45.62 27.51 -7.91
CA PRO A 4 44.75 27.28 -6.78
C PRO A 4 44.08 25.91 -6.92
N ILE A 5 44.18 25.12 -5.85
CA ILE A 5 43.48 23.85 -5.67
C ILE A 5 42.03 24.18 -5.30
N ALA A 6 41.09 23.79 -6.16
CA ALA A 6 39.67 23.86 -5.87
C ALA A 6 39.32 22.81 -4.81
N ALA A 7 38.91 23.28 -3.63
CA ALA A 7 38.29 22.44 -2.62
C ALA A 7 36.86 22.10 -3.08
N THR A 8 36.65 20.87 -3.53
CA THR A 8 35.32 20.29 -3.73
C THR A 8 34.68 20.05 -2.37
N ALA A 9 33.69 20.87 -2.03
CA ALA A 9 32.83 20.64 -0.88
C ALA A 9 32.05 19.33 -1.09
N ALA A 10 32.40 18.29 -0.32
CA ALA A 10 31.59 17.09 -0.22
C ALA A 10 30.26 17.46 0.44
N ALA A 11 29.16 17.34 -0.30
CA ALA A 11 27.82 17.41 0.28
C ALA A 11 27.70 16.27 1.30
N THR A 12 27.64 16.60 2.58
CA THR A 12 27.33 15.65 3.65
C THR A 12 25.98 15.01 3.36
N ALA A 13 25.97 13.70 3.12
CA ALA A 13 24.74 12.95 2.93
C ALA A 13 23.82 13.16 4.14
N ALA A 14 22.58 13.61 3.90
CA ALA A 14 21.59 13.81 4.95
C ALA A 14 21.40 12.50 5.73
N THR A 15 21.43 12.59 7.06
CA THR A 15 21.21 11.44 7.93
C THR A 15 19.75 11.03 7.92
N LEU A 16 19.42 9.79 8.31
CA LEU A 16 18.02 9.35 8.39
C LEU A 16 17.18 10.27 9.31
N ASP A 17 17.76 10.76 10.40
CA ASP A 17 17.06 11.64 11.35
C ASP A 17 16.69 12.98 10.71
N ASP A 18 17.50 13.51 9.79
CA ASP A 18 17.21 14.77 9.07
C ASP A 18 15.98 14.67 8.15
N LYS A 19 15.56 13.45 7.81
CA LYS A 19 14.37 13.20 6.97
C LYS A 19 13.06 13.25 7.78
N PHE A 20 13.13 13.03 9.09
CA PHE A 20 11.96 13.05 9.96
C PHE A 20 11.58 14.49 10.30
N GLN A 21 10.32 14.84 10.01
CA GLN A 21 9.78 16.17 10.27
C GLN A 21 8.65 16.07 11.28
N ASN A 22 8.49 17.10 12.10
CA ASN A 22 7.45 17.15 13.12
C ASN A 22 6.07 17.24 12.45
N LEU A 23 5.26 16.19 12.58
CA LEU A 23 3.90 16.12 12.03
C LEU A 23 2.90 17.00 12.81
N ASP A 24 3.27 17.46 14.01
CA ASP A 24 2.52 18.44 14.79
C ASP A 24 2.82 19.90 14.38
N ASP A 25 3.65 20.13 13.36
CA ASP A 25 3.81 21.45 12.72
C ASP A 25 2.75 21.61 11.61
N GLU A 26 2.02 22.73 11.60
CA GLU A 26 0.92 22.99 10.66
C GLU A 26 1.35 22.94 9.18
N VAL A 27 2.55 23.45 8.87
CA VAL A 27 3.09 23.47 7.50
C VAL A 27 3.41 22.05 7.06
N VAL A 28 4.02 21.27 7.96
CA VAL A 28 4.31 19.85 7.71
C VAL A 28 3.01 19.07 7.56
N TYR A 29 2.05 19.23 8.46
CA TYR A 29 0.74 18.56 8.41
C TYR A 29 0.02 18.82 7.08
N THR A 30 -0.04 20.08 6.65
CA THR A 30 -0.70 20.46 5.39
C THR A 30 -0.03 19.80 4.18
N ARG A 31 1.31 19.77 4.15
CA ARG A 31 2.06 19.08 3.10
C ARG A 31 1.82 17.57 3.12
N VAL A 32 1.90 16.95 4.30
CA VAL A 32 1.72 15.50 4.50
C VAL A 32 0.33 15.05 4.02
N LYS A 33 -0.71 15.82 4.33
CA LYS A 33 -2.10 15.55 3.89
C LYS A 33 -2.20 15.50 2.36
N ALA A 34 -1.52 16.40 1.66
CA ALA A 34 -1.48 16.42 0.20
C ALA A 34 -0.58 15.31 -0.39
N GLU A 35 0.61 15.10 0.20
CA GLU A 35 1.61 14.13 -0.27
C GLU A 35 1.15 12.68 -0.09
N ALA A 36 0.49 12.34 1.02
CA ALA A 36 -0.01 10.99 1.27
C ALA A 36 -1.01 10.49 0.20
N ALA A 37 -1.83 11.39 -0.34
CA ALA A 37 -2.79 11.10 -1.40
C ALA A 37 -2.16 11.09 -2.82
N ASN A 38 -0.92 11.57 -2.96
CA ASN A 38 -0.26 11.78 -4.25
C ASN A 38 0.44 10.52 -4.77
N ASP A 39 0.41 10.29 -6.09
CA ASP A 39 1.05 9.16 -6.77
C ASP A 39 2.57 9.07 -6.55
N LYS A 40 3.23 10.19 -6.31
CA LYS A 40 4.68 10.25 -6.02
C LYS A 40 5.06 9.73 -4.64
N ALA A 41 4.11 9.62 -3.71
CA ALA A 41 4.40 8.99 -2.42
C ALA A 41 4.50 7.47 -2.60
N LEU A 42 5.71 6.95 -2.44
CA LEU A 42 6.05 5.53 -2.53
C LEU A 42 5.92 4.87 -1.16
N ASN A 43 6.38 5.54 -0.11
CA ASN A 43 6.28 5.05 1.26
C ASN A 43 6.32 6.20 2.26
N PHE A 44 5.92 5.92 3.50
CA PHE A 44 6.21 6.78 4.63
C PHE A 44 6.47 5.98 5.89
N VAL A 45 7.16 6.61 6.84
CA VAL A 45 7.32 6.13 8.21
C VAL A 45 6.88 7.24 9.15
N VAL A 46 5.95 6.93 10.04
CA VAL A 46 5.58 7.83 11.14
C VAL A 46 5.92 7.19 12.48
N GLU A 47 6.55 7.97 13.35
CA GLU A 47 6.81 7.61 14.74
C GLU A 47 6.03 8.55 15.63
N PHE A 48 5.23 8.02 16.55
CA PHE A 48 4.39 8.85 17.41
C PHE A 48 4.22 8.24 18.78
N ASN A 49 3.93 9.11 19.74
CA ASN A 49 3.36 8.77 21.03
C ASN A 49 2.27 9.81 21.35
N LEU A 50 1.79 9.86 22.59
CA LEU A 50 0.80 10.86 22.98
C LEU A 50 1.27 12.32 22.72
N ASN A 51 2.56 12.62 22.89
CA ASN A 51 3.08 13.99 23.01
C ASN A 51 3.66 14.55 21.72
N GLU A 52 4.27 13.72 20.89
CA GLU A 52 4.93 14.11 19.64
C GLU A 52 4.69 13.09 18.52
N ALA A 53 4.74 13.55 17.27
CA ALA A 53 4.66 12.72 16.07
C ALA A 53 5.64 13.23 15.01
N PHE A 54 6.39 12.33 14.38
CA PHE A 54 7.36 12.63 13.34
C PHE A 54 7.15 11.75 12.13
N ILE A 55 7.36 12.29 10.93
CA ILE A 55 7.12 11.59 9.68
C ILE A 55 8.24 11.81 8.66
N ALA A 56 8.54 10.77 7.90
CA ALA A 56 9.40 10.82 6.73
C ALA A 56 8.71 10.13 5.54
N PHE A 57 8.88 10.67 4.34
CA PHE A 57 8.36 10.10 3.09
C PHE A 57 9.50 9.59 2.20
N ASN A 58 9.15 8.65 1.32
CA ASN A 58 9.99 8.18 0.22
C ASN A 58 11.38 7.73 0.69
N LEU A 59 11.41 6.98 1.81
CA LEU A 59 12.61 6.35 2.32
C LEU A 59 13.11 5.31 1.32
N THR A 60 14.43 5.35 1.09
CA THR A 60 15.13 4.40 0.23
C THR A 60 15.38 3.09 0.97
N SER A 61 15.84 2.07 0.24
CA SER A 61 16.30 0.82 0.85
C SER A 61 17.32 1.09 1.97
N ASP A 62 18.31 1.97 1.74
CA ASP A 62 19.38 2.32 2.69
C ASP A 62 18.87 3.03 3.93
N ASP A 63 17.82 3.84 3.77
CA ASP A 63 17.11 4.42 4.90
C ASP A 63 16.44 3.34 5.76
N PHE A 64 15.83 2.31 5.15
CA PHE A 64 15.26 1.19 5.91
C PHE A 64 16.32 0.33 6.62
N ALA A 65 17.52 0.20 6.06
CA ALA A 65 18.64 -0.46 6.76
C ALA A 65 19.09 0.35 7.98
N GLN A 66 19.17 1.68 7.86
CA GLN A 66 19.43 2.57 8.99
C GLN A 66 18.28 2.53 10.01
N LEU A 67 17.03 2.50 9.56
CA LEU A 67 15.85 2.44 10.41
C LEU A 67 15.77 1.16 11.26
N ALA A 68 16.27 0.05 10.71
CA ALA A 68 16.35 -1.25 11.37
C ALA A 68 17.35 -1.27 12.54
N THR A 69 18.44 -0.52 12.43
CA THR A 69 19.48 -0.41 13.48
C THR A 69 19.27 0.78 14.41
N ARG A 70 18.47 1.76 13.99
CA ARG A 70 18.12 2.95 14.77
C ARG A 70 17.33 2.58 16.02
N LYS A 71 17.90 2.88 17.19
CA LYS A 71 17.21 2.76 18.47
C LYS A 71 16.02 3.72 18.50
N ARG A 72 14.81 3.18 18.56
CA ARG A 72 13.59 3.98 18.72
C ARG A 72 13.51 4.52 20.14
N LYS A 73 13.02 5.76 20.31
CA LYS A 73 12.69 6.31 21.63
C LYS A 73 11.66 5.41 22.33
N GLU A 74 11.77 5.30 23.64
CA GLU A 74 10.84 4.51 24.45
C GLU A 74 9.42 5.07 24.34
N GLY A 75 8.43 4.16 24.33
CA GLY A 75 7.01 4.47 24.19
C GLY A 75 6.55 5.05 22.85
N MET A 76 7.42 5.10 21.83
CA MET A 76 7.01 5.41 20.46
C MET A 76 6.39 4.20 19.77
N VAL A 77 5.27 4.41 19.10
CA VAL A 77 4.76 3.53 18.05
C VAL A 77 5.45 3.89 16.75
N ARG A 78 5.77 2.90 15.92
CA ARG A 78 6.25 3.14 14.55
C ARG A 78 5.27 2.53 13.56
N TRP A 79 4.89 3.30 12.57
CA TRP A 79 4.10 2.84 11.44
C TRP A 79 4.88 3.01 10.15
N ILE A 80 5.07 1.91 9.42
CA ILE A 80 5.68 1.89 8.09
C ILE A 80 4.59 1.60 7.07
N ASN A 81 4.44 2.44 6.06
CA ASN A 81 3.49 2.24 4.98
C ASN A 81 4.20 2.18 3.63
N ILE A 82 3.93 1.13 2.85
CA ILE A 82 4.47 0.92 1.51
C ILE A 82 3.34 0.88 0.48
N TRP A 83 3.39 1.77 -0.51
CA TRP A 83 2.54 1.70 -1.70
C TRP A 83 3.22 0.87 -2.78
N SER A 84 2.47 0.00 -3.45
CA SER A 84 2.96 -0.79 -4.59
C SER A 84 4.23 -1.59 -4.23
N PRO A 85 4.17 -2.55 -3.28
CA PRO A 85 5.35 -3.25 -2.77
C PRO A 85 6.19 -3.94 -3.85
N SER A 86 5.57 -4.41 -4.94
CA SER A 86 6.26 -4.98 -6.10
C SER A 86 7.25 -4.02 -6.78
N MET A 87 7.04 -2.70 -6.66
CA MET A 87 7.93 -1.66 -7.17
C MET A 87 9.05 -1.27 -6.20
N GLN A 88 9.00 -1.77 -4.96
CA GLN A 88 9.93 -1.41 -3.88
C GLN A 88 10.56 -2.66 -3.24
N LYS A 89 10.82 -3.69 -4.05
CA LYS A 89 11.34 -5.00 -3.60
C LYS A 89 12.49 -4.91 -2.59
N PRO A 90 13.56 -4.09 -2.80
CA PRO A 90 14.64 -3.99 -1.82
C PRO A 90 14.20 -3.48 -0.45
N ALA A 91 13.25 -2.53 -0.40
CA ALA A 91 12.71 -2.02 0.85
C ALA A 91 11.83 -3.07 1.55
N VAL A 92 10.96 -3.75 0.80
CA VAL A 92 10.10 -4.83 1.31
C VAL A 92 10.93 -5.98 1.89
N GLU A 93 12.01 -6.39 1.21
CA GLU A 93 12.92 -7.43 1.68
C GLU A 93 13.67 -7.02 2.96
N ARG A 94 14.08 -5.74 3.08
CA ARG A 94 14.72 -5.24 4.31
C ARG A 94 13.75 -5.20 5.49
N ILE A 95 12.53 -4.70 5.27
CA ILE A 95 11.44 -4.72 6.28
C ILE A 95 11.15 -6.16 6.69
N GLY A 96 10.98 -7.06 5.71
CA GLY A 96 10.73 -8.46 5.94
C GLY A 96 11.82 -9.17 6.74
N SER A 97 13.08 -8.90 6.42
CA SER A 97 14.22 -9.44 7.16
C SER A 97 14.26 -8.95 8.61
N GLN A 98 13.94 -7.68 8.83
CA GLN A 98 13.93 -7.08 10.18
C GLN A 98 12.82 -7.67 11.06
N TYR A 99 11.61 -7.79 10.54
CA TYR A 99 10.44 -8.22 11.32
C TYR A 99 10.15 -9.73 11.21
N GLY A 100 10.96 -10.45 10.43
CA GLY A 100 10.92 -11.91 10.33
C GLY A 100 9.82 -12.46 9.43
N PHE A 101 9.39 -11.72 8.42
CA PHE A 101 8.36 -12.16 7.47
C PHE A 101 8.77 -13.44 6.74
N SER A 102 7.79 -14.30 6.48
CA SER A 102 8.05 -15.57 5.79
C SER A 102 8.53 -15.33 4.36
N LYS A 103 9.38 -16.22 3.84
CA LYS A 103 9.81 -16.18 2.43
C LYS A 103 8.62 -16.17 1.47
N ARG A 104 7.55 -16.91 1.82
CA ARG A 104 6.31 -16.96 1.06
C ARG A 104 5.64 -15.58 1.02
N LEU A 105 5.48 -14.92 2.17
CA LEU A 105 4.85 -13.60 2.25
C LEU A 105 5.63 -12.58 1.41
N LEU A 106 6.97 -12.56 1.51
CA LEU A 106 7.81 -11.66 0.74
C LEU A 106 7.74 -11.93 -0.77
N ALA A 107 7.72 -13.20 -1.18
CA ALA A 107 7.57 -13.57 -2.58
C ALA A 107 6.23 -13.09 -3.16
N ILE A 108 5.14 -13.22 -2.39
CA ILE A 108 3.81 -12.77 -2.81
C ILE A 108 3.74 -11.24 -2.88
N MET A 109 4.22 -10.53 -1.85
CA MET A 109 4.22 -9.05 -1.80
C MET A 109 5.01 -8.41 -2.93
N THR A 110 6.07 -9.08 -3.39
CA THR A 110 6.98 -8.57 -4.42
C THR A 110 6.73 -9.19 -5.80
N ALA A 111 5.67 -9.98 -5.94
CA ALA A 111 5.30 -10.59 -7.21
C ALA A 111 4.97 -9.53 -8.26
N PRO A 112 5.45 -9.68 -9.52
CA PRO A 112 5.11 -8.76 -10.59
C PRO A 112 3.64 -8.88 -10.97
N ALA A 113 3.07 -7.80 -11.51
CA ALA A 113 1.72 -7.82 -12.06
C ALA A 113 1.63 -8.76 -13.27
N LEU A 114 0.52 -9.49 -13.41
CA LEU A 114 0.31 -10.41 -14.54
C LEU A 114 0.34 -9.71 -15.91
N SER A 115 -0.05 -8.44 -15.99
CA SER A 115 0.04 -7.63 -17.21
C SER A 115 1.48 -7.50 -17.71
N SER A 116 2.42 -7.24 -16.79
CA SER A 116 3.85 -7.19 -17.08
C SER A 116 4.38 -8.54 -17.58
N ILE A 117 3.88 -9.64 -17.03
CA ILE A 117 4.30 -11.00 -17.44
C ILE A 117 3.77 -11.35 -18.83
N LYS A 118 2.49 -11.04 -19.14
CA LYS A 118 1.89 -11.29 -20.46
C LYS A 118 2.59 -10.50 -21.57
N GLN A 119 2.96 -9.24 -21.31
CA GLN A 119 3.73 -8.43 -22.26
C GLN A 119 5.12 -9.04 -22.53
N GLN A 120 5.76 -9.59 -21.49
CA GLN A 120 7.09 -10.17 -21.60
C GLN A 120 7.09 -11.54 -22.32
N VAL A 121 6.08 -12.40 -22.09
CA VAL A 121 5.92 -13.67 -22.81
C VAL A 121 5.67 -13.43 -24.30
N ASN A 122 4.94 -12.36 -24.66
CA ASN A 122 4.69 -11.99 -26.05
C ASN A 122 5.88 -11.27 -26.72
N ALA A 123 6.83 -10.75 -25.94
CA ALA A 123 8.01 -10.03 -26.43
C ALA A 123 9.24 -10.93 -26.66
N VAL A 124 9.18 -12.21 -26.31
CA VAL A 124 10.22 -13.18 -26.71
C VAL A 124 9.92 -13.63 -28.15
N PRO A 125 10.75 -13.28 -29.16
CA PRO A 125 10.59 -13.84 -30.48
C PRO A 125 10.86 -15.34 -30.40
N ALA A 126 10.02 -16.14 -31.04
CA ALA A 126 10.27 -17.56 -31.27
C ALA A 126 11.47 -17.72 -32.24
N SER A 127 12.68 -17.49 -31.76
CA SER A 127 13.92 -17.86 -32.47
C SER A 127 15.00 -18.28 -31.46
N LEU A 128 14.82 -19.44 -30.85
CA LEU A 128 15.92 -20.20 -30.27
C LEU A 128 15.93 -21.60 -30.89
N GLN A 129 16.23 -21.64 -32.19
CA GLN A 129 16.95 -22.78 -32.77
C GLN A 129 18.38 -22.29 -33.02
N GLY A 130 19.33 -22.79 -32.22
CA GLY A 130 20.78 -22.66 -32.44
C GLY A 130 21.41 -21.38 -31.88
N GLY A 131 22.01 -21.48 -30.68
CA GLY A 131 22.80 -20.40 -30.11
C GLY A 131 23.68 -20.88 -28.96
N ASP A 132 24.97 -20.98 -29.27
CA ASP A 132 26.16 -21.31 -28.47
C ASP A 132 26.14 -20.94 -26.96
N VAL A 133 26.67 -21.86 -26.13
CA VAL A 133 26.66 -21.87 -24.65
C VAL A 133 27.67 -20.89 -24.02
N GLU A 134 28.56 -20.28 -24.80
CA GLU A 134 29.75 -19.57 -24.29
C GLU A 134 29.65 -18.03 -24.25
N LYS A 135 28.46 -17.43 -24.23
CA LYS A 135 28.31 -15.97 -23.99
C LYS A 135 27.30 -15.65 -22.89
N GLY A 136 27.84 -15.34 -21.71
CA GLY A 136 27.08 -14.77 -20.60
C GLY A 136 26.44 -13.44 -21.02
N SER A 137 25.11 -13.42 -21.11
CA SER A 137 24.33 -12.22 -21.35
C SER A 137 23.64 -11.80 -20.05
N LEU A 138 24.03 -10.64 -19.53
CA LEU A 138 23.39 -9.96 -18.42
C LEU A 138 22.05 -9.42 -18.92
N SER A 139 20.93 -10.00 -18.49
CA SER A 139 19.61 -9.43 -18.73
C SER A 139 18.79 -9.51 -17.45
N ASP A 140 18.39 -8.33 -16.94
CA ASP A 140 17.45 -8.11 -15.83
C ASP A 140 16.02 -8.53 -16.25
N GLY A 141 15.79 -9.83 -16.37
CA GLY A 141 14.46 -10.44 -16.43
C GLY A 141 14.01 -10.95 -15.05
N PRO A 142 12.72 -11.33 -14.87
CA PRO A 142 12.32 -12.00 -13.63
C PRO A 142 13.21 -13.23 -13.47
N GLY A 143 13.84 -13.34 -12.30
CA GLY A 143 14.88 -14.33 -12.03
C GLY A 143 14.46 -15.73 -12.46
N LEU A 144 15.45 -16.54 -12.89
CA LEU A 144 15.26 -17.94 -13.24
C LEU A 144 14.31 -18.62 -12.23
N PRO A 145 13.37 -19.46 -12.69
CA PRO A 145 12.51 -20.20 -11.78
C PRO A 145 13.38 -20.95 -10.76
N PRO A 146 12.93 -21.08 -9.50
CA PRO A 146 13.70 -21.76 -8.47
C PRO A 146 14.15 -23.15 -8.94
N PRO A 147 15.31 -23.65 -8.50
CA PRO A 147 15.78 -24.97 -8.90
C PRO A 147 14.69 -26.02 -8.63
N GLY A 148 14.18 -26.66 -9.69
CA GLY A 148 13.13 -27.68 -9.62
C GLY A 148 11.72 -27.24 -9.98
N GLN A 149 11.47 -25.96 -10.29
CA GLN A 149 10.17 -25.50 -10.81
C GLN A 149 10.23 -25.16 -12.32
N THR A 150 9.18 -25.52 -13.04
CA THR A 150 8.97 -25.09 -14.43
C THR A 150 8.35 -23.69 -14.46
N GLN A 151 8.66 -22.91 -15.49
CA GLN A 151 8.06 -21.58 -15.70
C GLN A 151 6.51 -21.62 -15.74
N ALA A 152 5.94 -22.74 -16.21
CA ALA A 152 4.49 -22.98 -16.22
C ALA A 152 3.89 -23.03 -14.80
N GLN A 153 4.58 -23.69 -13.85
CA GLN A 153 4.11 -23.78 -12.46
C GLN A 153 4.11 -22.41 -11.76
N VAL A 154 5.15 -21.60 -12.00
CA VAL A 154 5.22 -20.23 -11.45
C VAL A 154 4.08 -19.37 -12.01
N LEU A 155 3.76 -19.51 -13.30
CA LEU A 155 2.66 -18.78 -13.92
C LEU A 155 1.30 -19.22 -13.36
N GLU A 156 1.10 -20.53 -13.14
CA GLU A 156 -0.11 -21.08 -12.54
C GLU A 156 -0.32 -20.55 -11.11
N GLU A 157 0.73 -20.55 -10.28
CA GLU A 157 0.65 -19.99 -8.92
C GLU A 157 0.27 -18.51 -8.91
N LEU A 158 0.80 -17.71 -9.84
CA LEU A 158 0.45 -16.30 -9.97
C LEU A 158 -0.99 -16.09 -10.45
N GLN A 159 -1.49 -16.95 -11.33
CA GLN A 159 -2.88 -16.93 -11.76
C GLN A 159 -3.83 -17.28 -10.60
N ILE A 160 -3.48 -18.31 -9.80
CA ILE A 160 -4.23 -18.67 -8.59
C ILE A 160 -4.23 -17.51 -7.60
N TYR A 161 -3.08 -16.88 -7.37
CA TYR A 161 -2.97 -15.72 -6.49
C TYR A 161 -3.84 -14.55 -6.98
N GLN A 162 -3.87 -14.28 -8.29
CA GLN A 162 -4.74 -13.25 -8.85
C GLN A 162 -6.23 -13.58 -8.65
N LEU A 163 -6.64 -14.82 -8.90
CA LEU A 163 -8.03 -15.26 -8.68
C LEU A 163 -8.45 -15.07 -7.21
N VAL A 164 -7.54 -15.39 -6.30
CA VAL A 164 -7.72 -15.18 -4.86
C VAL A 164 -7.94 -13.69 -4.55
N LYS A 165 -7.13 -12.80 -5.10
CA LYS A 165 -7.30 -11.34 -4.95
C LYS A 165 -8.61 -10.82 -5.53
N GLU A 166 -9.09 -11.43 -6.62
CA GLU A 166 -10.36 -11.05 -7.23
C GLU A 166 -11.57 -11.51 -6.38
N THR A 167 -11.37 -12.39 -5.41
CA THR A 167 -12.43 -12.84 -4.50
C THR A 167 -12.58 -11.85 -3.32
N VAL A 168 -13.71 -11.13 -3.27
CA VAL A 168 -13.96 -10.05 -2.29
C VAL A 168 -13.78 -10.50 -0.84
N ASN A 169 -14.28 -11.69 -0.49
CA ASN A 169 -14.31 -12.18 0.89
C ASN A 169 -13.08 -13.02 1.28
N TYR A 170 -12.05 -13.09 0.43
CA TYR A 170 -10.86 -13.86 0.73
C TYR A 170 -9.92 -13.07 1.67
N THR A 171 -9.36 -13.78 2.65
CA THR A 171 -8.35 -13.26 3.57
C THR A 171 -7.20 -14.24 3.70
N SER A 172 -5.97 -13.74 3.77
CA SER A 172 -4.79 -14.52 4.12
C SER A 172 -4.29 -14.14 5.51
N ILE A 173 -3.79 -15.11 6.28
CA ILE A 173 -3.13 -14.86 7.55
C ILE A 173 -1.74 -15.50 7.49
N ASP A 174 -0.72 -14.73 7.84
CA ASP A 174 0.63 -15.24 8.08
C ASP A 174 1.07 -14.83 9.48
N GLN A 175 1.64 -15.78 10.22
CA GLN A 175 2.07 -15.56 11.60
C GLN A 175 3.49 -16.08 11.74
N GLY A 176 4.38 -15.20 12.19
CA GLY A 176 5.74 -15.54 12.59
C GLY A 176 5.93 -15.44 14.10
N LYS A 177 7.18 -15.64 14.52
CA LYS A 177 7.57 -15.54 15.93
C LYS A 177 7.28 -14.14 16.52
N ASN A 178 7.47 -13.10 15.71
CA ASN A 178 7.45 -11.69 16.15
C ASN A 178 6.44 -10.84 15.38
N PHE A 179 5.55 -11.46 14.59
CA PHE A 179 4.55 -10.71 13.82
C PHE A 179 3.28 -11.51 13.55
N LEU A 180 2.17 -10.79 13.39
CA LEU A 180 0.92 -11.25 12.79
C LEU A 180 0.66 -10.39 11.55
N CYS A 181 0.37 -11.00 10.41
CA CYS A 181 0.05 -10.31 9.16
C CYS A 181 -1.30 -10.80 8.61
N ILE A 182 -2.16 -9.85 8.25
CA ILE A 182 -3.46 -10.10 7.62
C ILE A 182 -3.44 -9.48 6.22
N GLY A 183 -3.72 -10.29 5.21
CA GLY A 183 -3.95 -9.84 3.84
C GLY A 183 -5.43 -9.93 3.49
N ALA A 184 -6.00 -8.89 2.88
CA ALA A 184 -7.41 -8.85 2.49
C ALA A 184 -7.65 -7.81 1.40
N ASN A 185 -8.88 -7.75 0.91
CA ASN A 185 -9.35 -6.70 0.01
C ASN A 185 -9.93 -5.52 0.80
N TRP A 186 -9.38 -4.32 0.61
CA TRP A 186 -9.96 -3.08 1.11
C TRP A 186 -10.80 -2.42 0.04
N LEU A 187 -12.07 -2.19 0.36
CA LEU A 187 -13.02 -1.53 -0.52
C LEU A 187 -12.81 -0.02 -0.48
N HIS A 188 -12.97 0.64 -1.63
CA HIS A 188 -12.90 2.10 -1.72
C HIS A 188 -14.01 2.64 -2.60
N THR A 189 -14.23 3.95 -2.47
CA THR A 189 -15.23 4.66 -3.26
C THR A 189 -14.86 4.63 -4.74
N ARG A 190 -15.81 4.24 -5.59
CA ARG A 190 -15.64 4.36 -7.04
C ARG A 190 -15.62 5.84 -7.44
N PRO A 191 -14.66 6.28 -8.27
CA PRO A 191 -14.73 7.59 -8.90
C PRO A 191 -16.04 7.78 -9.68
N GLN A 192 -16.48 9.03 -9.83
CA GLN A 192 -17.66 9.31 -10.64
C GLN A 192 -17.25 9.43 -12.10
N SER A 193 -17.75 8.53 -12.96
CA SER A 193 -17.48 8.63 -14.39
C SER A 193 -18.35 9.72 -14.99
N ARG A 194 -17.75 10.58 -15.83
CA ARG A 194 -18.49 11.47 -16.73
C ARG A 194 -18.88 10.77 -18.04
N VAL A 195 -18.22 9.66 -18.37
CA VAL A 195 -18.34 8.95 -19.64
C VAL A 195 -19.15 7.67 -19.44
N THR A 196 -20.32 7.61 -20.09
CA THR A 196 -21.33 6.55 -19.97
C THR A 196 -21.00 5.27 -20.76
N GLU A 197 -19.81 5.14 -21.33
CA GLU A 197 -19.55 4.11 -22.34
C GLU A 197 -19.26 2.72 -21.77
N HIS A 198 -18.81 2.60 -20.52
CA HIS A 198 -18.57 1.30 -19.91
C HIS A 198 -19.51 1.06 -18.74
N SER A 199 -20.16 -0.11 -18.76
CA SER A 199 -20.92 -0.57 -17.60
C SER A 199 -19.94 -0.80 -16.46
N PRO A 200 -20.06 -0.10 -15.33
CA PRO A 200 -19.13 -0.28 -14.23
C PRO A 200 -19.26 -1.70 -13.66
N SER A 201 -18.17 -2.20 -13.06
CA SER A 201 -18.21 -3.53 -12.44
C SER A 201 -19.28 -3.61 -11.36
N LEU A 202 -19.98 -4.75 -11.30
CA LEU A 202 -20.95 -5.02 -10.24
C LEU A 202 -20.28 -5.10 -8.87
N LEU A 203 -19.03 -5.55 -8.84
CA LEU A 203 -18.25 -5.59 -7.63
C LEU A 203 -17.71 -4.20 -7.31
N PRO A 204 -17.64 -3.83 -6.02
CA PRO A 204 -17.00 -2.58 -5.63
C PRO A 204 -15.50 -2.58 -5.98
N PRO A 205 -14.95 -1.38 -6.27
CA PRO A 205 -13.51 -1.20 -6.37
C PRO A 205 -12.83 -1.64 -5.08
N ARG A 206 -11.71 -2.35 -5.25
CA ARG A 206 -10.95 -2.93 -4.15
C ARG A 206 -9.48 -2.99 -4.50
N HIS A 207 -8.65 -3.03 -3.47
CA HIS A 207 -7.24 -3.31 -3.62
C HIS A 207 -6.81 -4.32 -2.57
N TRP A 208 -5.87 -5.18 -2.93
CA TRP A 208 -5.27 -6.10 -1.98
C TRP A 208 -4.27 -5.34 -1.11
N SER A 209 -4.33 -5.55 0.20
CA SER A 209 -3.41 -4.93 1.15
C SER A 209 -3.03 -5.93 2.23
N TRP A 210 -1.86 -5.74 2.82
CA TRP A 210 -1.41 -6.47 3.99
C TRP A 210 -1.19 -5.51 5.15
N LEU A 211 -1.63 -5.93 6.32
CA LEU A 211 -1.42 -5.23 7.57
C LEU A 211 -0.73 -6.16 8.56
N ALA A 212 0.47 -5.79 8.99
CA ALA A 212 1.27 -6.55 9.93
C ALA A 212 1.45 -5.78 11.25
N LEU A 213 1.30 -6.49 12.37
CA LEU A 213 1.63 -6.02 13.71
C LEU A 213 2.82 -6.82 14.22
N SER A 214 3.89 -6.13 14.60
CA SER A 214 5.09 -6.73 15.20
C SER A 214 5.08 -6.65 16.72
N SER A 215 5.83 -7.55 17.38
CA SER A 215 5.96 -7.61 18.83
C SER A 215 6.66 -6.40 19.46
N ASP A 216 7.35 -5.58 18.65
CA ASP A 216 8.03 -4.36 19.08
C ASP A 216 7.19 -3.09 18.82
N SER A 217 5.86 -3.18 18.79
CA SER A 217 4.97 -2.02 18.56
C SER A 217 5.21 -1.32 17.22
N VAL A 218 5.60 -2.09 16.20
CA VAL A 218 5.66 -1.64 14.82
C VAL A 218 4.45 -2.15 14.07
N VAL A 219 3.77 -1.26 13.34
CA VAL A 219 2.73 -1.61 12.38
C VAL A 219 3.27 -1.40 10.98
N VAL A 220 3.06 -2.36 10.09
CA VAL A 220 3.46 -2.25 8.68
C VAL A 220 2.24 -2.45 7.79
N SER A 221 1.94 -1.49 6.92
CA SER A 221 0.91 -1.61 5.89
C SER A 221 1.53 -1.65 4.50
N PHE A 222 1.04 -2.56 3.66
CA PHE A 222 1.43 -2.69 2.26
C PHE A 222 0.19 -2.66 1.40
N HIS A 223 0.14 -1.78 0.41
CA HIS A 223 -1.03 -1.62 -0.45
C HIS A 223 -0.65 -1.93 -1.90
N GLU A 224 -1.26 -2.95 -2.51
CA GLU A 224 -1.10 -3.17 -3.94
C GLU A 224 -1.73 -2.02 -4.73
N THR A 225 -1.16 -1.72 -5.91
CA THR A 225 -1.81 -0.83 -6.86
C THR A 225 -3.08 -1.52 -7.38
N PRO A 226 -4.27 -0.90 -7.26
CA PRO A 226 -5.48 -1.48 -7.83
C PRO A 226 -5.38 -1.55 -9.36
N SER A 227 -6.03 -2.53 -9.96
CA SER A 227 -6.31 -2.53 -11.39
C SER A 227 -7.41 -1.50 -11.68
N SER A 228 -7.07 -0.41 -12.37
CA SER A 228 -8.04 0.62 -12.71
C SER A 228 -9.02 0.14 -13.79
N GLU A 229 -10.31 0.41 -13.59
CA GLU A 229 -11.36 0.17 -14.59
C GLU A 229 -11.16 1.07 -15.84
N HIS A 230 -10.52 2.23 -15.67
CA HIS A 230 -10.29 3.23 -16.72
C HIS A 230 -8.85 3.75 -16.67
N SER A 231 -7.89 2.87 -16.93
CA SER A 231 -6.46 3.19 -16.87
C SER A 231 -5.99 4.27 -17.86
N GLU A 232 -6.77 4.55 -18.92
CA GLU A 232 -6.46 5.58 -19.92
C GLU A 232 -6.99 6.97 -19.51
N ASP A 233 -7.87 7.03 -18.51
CA ASP A 233 -8.40 8.27 -17.96
C ASP A 233 -7.57 8.70 -16.74
N GLU A 234 -6.82 9.78 -16.91
CA GLU A 234 -5.93 10.33 -15.87
C GLU A 234 -6.73 10.92 -14.69
N GLU A 235 -7.86 11.61 -14.95
CA GLU A 235 -8.72 12.16 -13.90
C GLU A 235 -9.32 11.01 -13.06
N TRP A 236 -9.78 9.96 -13.74
CA TRP A 236 -10.26 8.75 -13.09
C TRP A 236 -9.17 8.09 -12.24
N SER A 237 -7.98 7.88 -12.82
CA SER A 237 -6.87 7.20 -12.16
C SER A 237 -6.40 7.95 -10.92
N MET A 238 -6.31 9.29 -10.99
CA MET A 238 -6.00 10.13 -9.83
C MET A 238 -7.07 10.05 -8.74
N ALA A 239 -8.35 10.08 -9.12
CA ALA A 239 -9.46 9.98 -8.18
C ALA A 239 -9.52 8.58 -7.52
N GLU A 240 -9.28 7.52 -8.28
CA GLU A 240 -9.25 6.14 -7.80
C GLU A 240 -8.10 5.92 -6.81
N LEU A 241 -6.92 6.48 -7.12
CA LEU A 241 -5.78 6.48 -6.21
C LEU A 241 -6.10 7.22 -4.91
N ALA A 242 -6.65 8.44 -5.00
CA ALA A 242 -7.03 9.21 -3.82
C ALA A 242 -8.06 8.46 -2.96
N ASN A 243 -9.05 7.82 -3.58
CA ASN A 243 -10.05 7.01 -2.87
C ASN A 243 -9.41 5.77 -2.21
N THR A 244 -8.51 5.08 -2.91
CA THR A 244 -7.75 3.93 -2.39
C THR A 244 -6.94 4.30 -1.15
N ARG A 245 -6.31 5.48 -1.16
CA ARG A 245 -5.46 5.96 -0.06
C ARG A 245 -6.21 6.71 1.04
N SER A 246 -7.51 6.94 0.87
CA SER A 246 -8.30 7.83 1.74
C SER A 246 -8.30 7.38 3.20
N ASN A 247 -8.47 6.08 3.46
CA ASN A 247 -8.48 5.51 4.80
C ASN A 247 -7.12 5.67 5.52
N THR A 248 -6.05 5.25 4.84
CA THR A 248 -4.66 5.37 5.30
C THR A 248 -4.32 6.84 5.60
N THR A 249 -4.69 7.74 4.69
CA THR A 249 -4.47 9.19 4.84
C THR A 249 -5.27 9.77 6.01
N SER A 250 -6.52 9.30 6.21
CA SER A 250 -7.37 9.71 7.34
C SER A 250 -6.76 9.31 8.68
N VAL A 251 -6.27 8.06 8.81
CA VAL A 251 -5.56 7.60 10.01
C VAL A 251 -4.31 8.45 10.24
N LEU A 252 -3.50 8.65 9.19
CA LEU A 252 -2.27 9.43 9.27
C LEU A 252 -2.52 10.87 9.74
N CYS A 253 -3.55 11.53 9.20
CA CYS A 253 -3.92 12.88 9.59
C CYS A 253 -4.28 12.97 11.07
N GLN A 254 -5.01 11.98 11.61
CA GLN A 254 -5.45 11.95 13.01
C GLN A 254 -4.32 11.65 14.00
N LEU A 255 -3.13 11.25 13.52
CA LEU A 255 -1.93 11.20 14.34
C LEU A 255 -1.33 12.59 14.61
N SER A 256 -1.66 13.62 13.84
CA SER A 256 -1.27 15.02 14.09
C SER A 256 -2.21 15.70 15.08
N LYS A 257 -1.69 16.64 15.88
CA LYS A 257 -2.53 17.55 16.70
C LYS A 257 -3.49 18.40 15.86
N HIS A 258 -3.14 18.71 14.61
CA HIS A 258 -3.97 19.52 13.72
C HIS A 258 -5.11 18.73 13.07
N GLY A 259 -4.93 17.40 12.89
CA GLY A 259 -5.89 16.61 12.13
C GLY A 259 -7.10 16.17 12.93
N VAL A 260 -7.03 16.05 14.25
CA VAL A 260 -8.10 15.48 15.08
C VAL A 260 -9.40 16.28 15.00
N GLU A 261 -9.27 17.61 14.99
CA GLU A 261 -10.41 18.55 14.95
C GLU A 261 -11.27 18.35 13.68
N ASP A 262 -10.66 17.98 12.56
CA ASP A 262 -11.36 17.70 11.29
C ASP A 262 -12.34 16.51 11.39
N PHE A 263 -12.15 15.61 12.38
CA PHE A 263 -12.87 14.35 12.51
C PHE A 263 -13.79 14.25 13.74
N GLU A 264 -13.77 15.20 14.68
CA GLU A 264 -14.57 15.12 15.93
C GLU A 264 -16.06 14.86 15.69
N ARG A 265 -16.61 15.41 14.60
CA ARG A 265 -18.04 15.25 14.23
C ARG A 265 -18.31 14.05 13.32
N ARG A 266 -17.28 13.32 12.90
CA ARG A 266 -17.36 12.21 11.93
C ARG A 266 -17.26 10.86 12.64
N LEU A 267 -18.34 10.43 13.30
CA LEU A 267 -18.36 9.25 14.17
C LEU A 267 -17.68 7.99 13.56
N LEU A 268 -17.96 7.67 12.30
CA LEU A 268 -17.41 6.48 11.61
C LEU A 268 -15.99 6.68 11.05
N SER A 269 -15.52 7.93 10.99
CA SER A 269 -14.19 8.28 10.48
C SER A 269 -13.25 8.75 11.58
N LEU A 270 -13.74 8.88 12.82
CA LEU A 270 -12.97 9.23 13.99
C LEU A 270 -12.16 8.02 14.44
N LYS A 271 -10.84 8.19 14.49
CA LYS A 271 -9.84 7.14 14.73
C LYS A 271 -8.82 7.67 15.75
N PRO A 272 -9.20 7.74 17.04
CA PRO A 272 -8.42 8.39 18.09
C PRO A 272 -7.22 7.54 18.53
N VAL A 273 -6.37 7.08 17.60
CA VAL A 273 -5.21 6.20 17.87
C VAL A 273 -4.32 6.81 18.95
N ARG A 274 -3.93 8.08 18.75
CA ARG A 274 -2.99 8.80 19.62
C ARG A 274 -3.65 9.30 20.90
N GLN A 275 -4.91 9.72 20.83
CA GLN A 275 -5.65 10.29 21.97
C GLN A 275 -6.13 9.22 22.95
N ALA A 276 -6.28 7.97 22.48
CA ALA A 276 -6.61 6.83 23.31
C ALA A 276 -5.39 6.26 24.07
N MET A 277 -4.17 6.74 23.78
CA MET A 277 -2.97 6.29 24.50
C MET A 277 -3.01 6.76 25.96
N PRO A 278 -2.56 5.92 26.92
CA PRO A 278 -2.44 6.30 28.32
C PRO A 278 -1.68 7.62 28.51
N ARG A 279 -2.17 8.45 29.43
CA ARG A 279 -1.48 9.68 29.86
C ARG A 279 -0.41 9.42 30.92
N SER A 280 -0.33 8.20 31.46
CA SER A 280 0.75 7.76 32.33
C SER A 280 2.08 7.66 31.56
N GLU A 281 3.17 7.36 32.27
CA GLU A 281 4.54 7.33 31.72
C GLU A 281 4.62 6.68 30.33
N VAL A 282 5.37 7.34 29.43
CA VAL A 282 5.58 6.90 28.04
C VAL A 282 6.51 5.69 28.05
N ASP A 283 5.93 4.50 28.20
CA ASP A 283 6.64 3.23 28.33
C ASP A 283 6.32 2.25 27.17
N SER A 284 6.93 1.07 27.20
CA SER A 284 6.72 0.03 26.19
C SER A 284 5.28 -0.51 26.15
N ASN A 285 4.58 -0.52 27.28
CA ASN A 285 3.17 -0.92 27.34
C ASN A 285 2.29 0.08 26.58
N THR A 286 2.56 1.37 26.76
CA THR A 286 1.87 2.45 26.05
C THR A 286 2.06 2.35 24.54
N ALA A 287 3.28 2.03 24.07
CA ALA A 287 3.52 1.75 22.65
C ALA A 287 2.77 0.50 22.18
N CYS A 288 2.70 -0.56 22.98
CA CYS A 288 1.96 -1.78 22.66
C CYS A 288 0.47 -1.48 22.42
N GLU A 289 -0.18 -0.76 23.33
CA GLU A 289 -1.58 -0.33 23.19
C GLU A 289 -1.77 0.58 21.98
N GLY A 290 -0.90 1.57 21.79
CA GLY A 290 -0.94 2.49 20.64
C GLY A 290 -0.81 1.76 19.30
N SER A 291 0.10 0.78 19.21
CA SER A 291 0.27 -0.04 18.00
C SER A 291 -0.93 -0.96 17.73
N SER A 292 -1.54 -1.51 18.79
CA SER A 292 -2.75 -2.34 18.68
C SER A 292 -3.95 -1.51 18.20
N ASN A 293 -4.13 -0.30 18.75
CA ASN A 293 -5.16 0.64 18.32
C ASN A 293 -4.92 1.11 16.87
N LEU A 294 -3.68 1.39 16.49
CA LEU A 294 -3.33 1.73 15.12
C LEU A 294 -3.70 0.60 14.16
N PHE A 295 -3.31 -0.64 14.48
CA PHE A 295 -3.64 -1.82 13.69
C PHE A 295 -5.16 -1.97 13.54
N TYR A 296 -5.91 -1.83 14.62
CA TYR A 296 -7.37 -1.86 14.62
C TYR A 296 -7.97 -0.80 13.68
N TYR A 297 -7.56 0.46 13.79
CA TYR A 297 -8.14 1.55 13.00
C TYR A 297 -7.69 1.57 11.53
N LEU A 298 -6.55 0.94 11.19
CA LEU A 298 -6.17 0.69 9.79
C LEU A 298 -7.02 -0.42 9.18
N PHE A 299 -7.35 -1.45 9.97
CA PHE A 299 -8.23 -2.54 9.55
C PHE A 299 -9.68 -2.07 9.40
N GLU A 300 -10.18 -1.28 10.35
CA GLU A 300 -11.55 -0.77 10.37
C GLU A 300 -11.70 0.46 9.45
N ASP A 301 -12.23 0.24 8.26
CA ASP A 301 -12.60 1.31 7.32
C ASP A 301 -14.10 1.29 7.01
N TYR A 302 -14.83 2.21 7.63
CA TYR A 302 -16.25 2.45 7.33
C TYR A 302 -16.49 3.53 6.27
N SER A 303 -15.44 4.24 5.84
CA SER A 303 -15.60 5.42 5.00
C SER A 303 -16.15 5.08 3.61
N SER A 304 -15.82 3.89 3.10
CA SER A 304 -16.25 3.40 1.80
C SER A 304 -17.59 2.64 1.82
N ALA A 305 -18.10 2.26 3.00
CA ALA A 305 -19.27 1.37 3.12
C ALA A 305 -20.54 1.91 2.46
N LEU A 306 -20.94 3.15 2.80
CA LEU A 306 -22.14 3.77 2.21
C LEU A 306 -22.00 4.07 0.71
N PRO A 307 -20.88 4.68 0.24
CA PRO A 307 -20.65 4.85 -1.19
C PRO A 307 -20.73 3.54 -1.96
N VAL A 308 -20.07 2.48 -1.49
CA VAL A 308 -20.09 1.15 -2.11
C VAL A 308 -21.52 0.61 -2.20
N LEU A 309 -22.25 0.60 -1.09
CA LEU A 309 -23.63 0.10 -1.06
C LEU A 309 -24.55 0.89 -2.01
N ARG A 310 -24.38 2.21 -2.08
CA ARG A 310 -25.17 3.07 -2.97
C ARG A 310 -24.90 2.75 -4.43
N THR A 311 -23.63 2.62 -4.82
CA THR A 311 -23.23 2.30 -6.19
C THR A 311 -23.72 0.92 -6.60
N SER A 312 -23.54 -0.09 -5.74
CA SER A 312 -24.04 -1.45 -6.01
C SER A 312 -25.56 -1.49 -6.15
N LYS A 313 -26.31 -0.76 -5.31
CA LYS A 313 -27.77 -0.64 -5.43
C LYS A 313 -28.19 0.02 -6.75
N GLN A 314 -27.48 1.05 -7.19
CA GLN A 314 -27.77 1.75 -8.45
C GLN A 314 -27.56 0.82 -9.66
N GLU A 315 -26.45 0.09 -9.69
CA GLU A 315 -26.15 -0.85 -10.78
C GLU A 315 -27.12 -2.03 -10.83
N LEU A 316 -27.45 -2.61 -9.69
CA LEU A 316 -28.47 -3.66 -9.63
C LEU A 316 -29.82 -3.16 -10.16
N GLY A 317 -30.22 -1.94 -9.75
CA GLY A 317 -31.44 -1.31 -10.25
C GLY A 317 -31.40 -1.04 -11.76
N ARG A 318 -30.23 -0.72 -12.32
CA ARG A 318 -30.04 -0.53 -13.77
C ARG A 318 -30.23 -1.85 -14.52
N LEU A 319 -29.64 -2.95 -14.02
CA LEU A 319 -29.78 -4.28 -14.62
C LEU A 319 -31.22 -4.77 -14.62
N VAL A 320 -31.93 -4.66 -13.49
CA VAL A 320 -33.34 -5.07 -13.38
C VAL A 320 -34.23 -4.29 -14.37
N ARG A 321 -33.98 -2.98 -14.54
CA ARG A 321 -34.71 -2.18 -15.54
C ARG A 321 -34.41 -2.60 -16.98
N HIS A 322 -33.16 -2.97 -17.27
CA HIS A 322 -32.78 -3.46 -18.59
C HIS A 322 -33.46 -4.79 -18.92
N GLU A 323 -33.46 -5.73 -17.97
CA GLU A 323 -34.14 -7.03 -18.12
C GLU A 323 -35.64 -6.86 -18.38
N ASN A 324 -36.32 -6.04 -17.57
CA ASN A 324 -37.76 -5.77 -17.77
C ASN A 324 -38.05 -5.17 -19.16
N ARG A 325 -37.17 -4.31 -19.67
CA ARG A 325 -37.33 -3.66 -20.98
C ARG A 325 -37.11 -4.66 -22.13
N VAL A 326 -36.15 -5.56 -22.02
CA VAL A 326 -35.93 -6.65 -23.00
C VAL A 326 -37.10 -7.64 -22.99
N SER A 327 -37.58 -8.05 -21.81
CA SER A 327 -38.73 -8.96 -21.68
C SER A 327 -40.03 -8.38 -22.23
N THR A 328 -40.26 -7.06 -22.08
CA THR A 328 -41.43 -6.39 -22.67
C THR A 328 -41.33 -6.30 -24.21
N THR A 329 -40.11 -6.22 -24.75
CA THR A 329 -39.88 -6.17 -26.21
C THR A 329 -40.06 -7.56 -26.86
N LEU A 330 -39.74 -8.63 -26.14
CA LEU A 330 -39.89 -10.03 -26.60
C LEU A 330 -41.32 -10.57 -26.49
N THR A 331 -42.19 -9.94 -25.69
CA THR A 331 -43.60 -10.35 -25.52
C THR A 331 -44.57 -9.62 -26.46
N CYS A 332 -44.09 -8.63 -27.22
CA CYS A 332 -44.87 -7.86 -28.20
C CYS A 332 -44.60 -8.25 -29.67
N ASN A 333 -43.83 -9.32 -29.93
CA ASN A 333 -43.65 -9.94 -31.26
C ASN A 333 -44.31 -11.31 -31.30
#